data_AF-A0A833RY72-F1
#
_entry.id   AF-A0A833RY72-F1
#
_cell.length_a   1.000
_cell.length_b   1.000
_cell.length_c   1.000
_cell.angle_alpha   90.00
_cell.angle_beta   90.00
_cell.angle_gamma   90.00
#
_symmetry.space_group_name_H-M   'P 1'
#
loop_
_entity.id
_entity.type
_entity.pdbx_description
1 polymer ?
#
loop_
_entity_poly.entity_id
_entity_poly.type
_entity_poly.pdbx_seq_one_letter_code
_entity_poly.pdbx_strand_id
1 'polypeptide(L)'
;MSYGDKVKDEDGLPAFALVNRVTAEALKNPAGENEEVTLVPYNPNHLENSVKWTEVRSTGFRYIRIADTPSLNLTAIGSEYFYDDDTNFSDGSKIIVKKIIVNKRLQLWKIVPNVPC
;
A
#
# COMPACT_ATOMS: atom_id res chain seq x y z
N MET A 1 -8.15 14.60 -16.88
CA MET A 1 -8.95 13.43 -16.44
C MET A 1 -8.07 12.61 -15.50
N SER A 2 -8.44 12.51 -14.23
CA SER A 2 -7.79 11.57 -13.31
C SER A 2 -8.33 10.18 -13.61
N TYR A 3 -7.46 9.18 -13.78
CA TYR A 3 -7.89 7.78 -13.98
C TYR A 3 -8.65 7.22 -12.76
N GLY A 4 -8.52 7.84 -11.59
CA GLY A 4 -9.12 7.40 -10.32
C GLY A 4 -10.65 7.37 -10.29
N ASP A 5 -11.34 8.05 -11.22
CA ASP A 5 -12.81 8.08 -11.23
C ASP A 5 -13.44 6.82 -11.87
N LYS A 6 -12.64 6.00 -12.59
CA LYS A 6 -13.16 4.86 -13.38
C LYS A 6 -12.93 3.49 -12.75
N VAL A 7 -11.94 3.35 -11.87
CA VAL A 7 -11.58 2.06 -11.27
C VAL A 7 -11.75 2.15 -9.77
N LYS A 8 -12.54 1.24 -9.21
CA LYS A 8 -12.89 1.18 -7.80
C LYS A 8 -12.71 -0.24 -7.29
N ASP A 9 -12.48 -0.39 -5.99
CA ASP A 9 -12.58 -1.70 -5.32
C ASP A 9 -14.05 -2.11 -5.10
N GLU A 10 -14.26 -3.29 -4.50
CA GLU A 10 -15.59 -3.81 -4.14
C GLU A 10 -16.36 -2.93 -3.16
N ASP A 11 -15.67 -2.10 -2.35
CA ASP A 11 -16.29 -1.12 -1.46
C ASP A 11 -16.61 0.21 -2.16
N GLY A 12 -16.30 0.32 -3.45
CA GLY A 12 -16.53 1.53 -4.26
C GLY A 12 -15.50 2.64 -4.08
N LEU A 13 -14.36 2.36 -3.44
CA LEU A 13 -13.29 3.33 -3.23
C LEU A 13 -12.40 3.46 -4.48
N PRO A 14 -12.03 4.69 -4.89
CA PRO A 14 -11.24 4.91 -6.09
C PRO A 14 -9.83 4.34 -5.96
N ALA A 15 -9.37 3.67 -7.01
CA ALA A 15 -8.04 3.11 -7.08
C ALA A 15 -6.99 4.16 -7.49
N PHE A 16 -5.78 3.98 -6.97
CA PHE A 16 -4.58 4.74 -7.32
C PHE A 16 -3.36 3.83 -7.43
N ALA A 17 -2.27 4.36 -8.00
CA ALA A 17 -0.97 3.70 -8.02
C ALA A 17 0.04 4.52 -7.21
N LEU A 18 0.90 3.83 -6.46
CA LEU A 18 2.05 4.43 -5.78
C LEU A 18 3.25 4.32 -6.70
N VAL A 19 3.70 5.45 -7.28
CA VAL A 19 4.78 5.49 -8.27
C VAL A 19 5.98 6.23 -7.72
N ASN A 20 7.14 5.59 -7.77
CA ASN A 20 8.42 6.24 -7.51
C ASN A 20 8.72 7.22 -8.65
N ARG A 21 8.84 8.50 -8.33
CA ARG A 21 9.08 9.56 -9.32
C ARG A 21 10.46 9.48 -9.98
N VAL A 22 11.44 8.85 -9.33
CA VAL A 22 12.82 8.75 -9.83
C VAL A 22 12.97 7.54 -10.75
N THR A 23 12.49 6.37 -10.32
CA THR A 23 12.65 5.12 -11.10
C THR A 23 11.53 4.88 -12.10
N ALA A 24 10.42 5.65 -12.01
CA ALA A 24 9.19 5.42 -12.76
C ALA A 24 8.61 4.01 -12.55
N GLU A 25 8.88 3.39 -11.40
CA GLU A 25 8.32 2.10 -11.01
C GLU A 25 7.13 2.29 -10.08
N ALA A 26 6.13 1.43 -10.21
CA ALA A 26 4.97 1.36 -9.33
C ALA A 26 5.11 0.25 -8.31
N LEU A 27 4.53 0.47 -7.13
CA LEU A 27 4.38 -0.54 -6.10
C LEU A 27 3.37 -1.60 -6.55
N LYS A 28 3.86 -2.82 -6.73
CA LYS A 28 3.07 -3.99 -7.11
C LYS A 28 2.62 -4.77 -5.87
N ASN A 29 1.33 -5.05 -5.80
CA ASN A 29 0.75 -5.96 -4.84
C ASN A 29 1.16 -7.41 -5.14
N PRO A 30 1.44 -8.21 -4.09
CA PRO A 30 1.74 -9.62 -4.23
C PRO A 30 0.47 -10.46 -4.36
N ALA A 31 0.62 -11.76 -4.64
CA ALA A 31 -0.52 -12.66 -4.86
C ALA A 31 -1.19 -13.10 -3.55
N GLY A 32 -0.42 -13.16 -2.46
CA GLY A 32 -0.85 -13.74 -1.20
C GLY A 32 -0.58 -12.87 0.04
N GLU A 33 -1.22 -13.25 1.15
CA GLU A 33 -0.97 -12.69 2.47
C GLU A 33 0.45 -13.02 2.95
N ASN A 34 1.10 -12.07 3.65
CA ASN A 34 2.47 -12.13 4.15
C ASN A 34 3.57 -12.12 3.08
N GLU A 35 3.24 -11.87 1.81
CA GLU A 35 4.22 -11.66 0.74
C GLU A 35 4.69 -10.19 0.69
N GLU A 36 5.95 -9.99 0.31
CA GLU A 36 6.57 -8.67 0.15
C GLU A 36 6.05 -7.97 -1.11
N VAL A 37 5.81 -6.66 -1.02
CA VAL A 37 5.51 -5.83 -2.19
C VAL A 37 6.75 -5.69 -3.07
N THR A 38 6.54 -5.60 -4.39
CA THR A 38 7.64 -5.46 -5.35
C THR A 38 7.49 -4.17 -6.15
N LEU A 39 8.53 -3.81 -6.91
CA LEU A 39 8.48 -2.70 -7.85
C LEU A 39 8.43 -3.24 -9.28
N VAL A 40 7.63 -2.60 -10.12
CA VAL A 40 7.55 -2.91 -11.56
C VAL A 40 7.48 -1.62 -12.38
N PRO A 41 7.97 -1.59 -13.63
CA PRO A 41 7.84 -0.43 -14.50
C PRO A 41 6.39 0.06 -14.60
N TYR A 42 6.16 1.35 -14.35
CA TYR A 42 4.81 1.91 -14.41
C TYR A 42 4.43 2.26 -15.86
N ASN A 43 3.33 1.69 -16.34
CA ASN A 43 2.76 2.05 -17.63
C ASN A 43 1.42 2.78 -17.45
N PRO A 44 1.35 4.11 -17.69
CA PRO A 44 0.12 4.87 -17.54
C PRO A 44 -0.95 4.50 -18.58
N ASN A 45 -0.57 3.91 -19.72
CA ASN A 45 -1.49 3.46 -20.77
C ASN A 45 -2.08 2.07 -20.47
N HIS A 46 -1.46 1.31 -19.56
CA HIS A 46 -1.88 -0.03 -19.18
C HIS A 46 -1.78 -0.20 -17.67
N LEU A 47 -2.87 0.14 -16.98
CA LEU A 47 -2.94 0.02 -15.53
C LEU A 47 -3.23 -1.42 -15.12
N GLU A 48 -2.17 -2.20 -14.91
CA GLU A 48 -2.27 -3.55 -14.39
C GLU A 48 -3.02 -3.59 -13.06
N ASN A 49 -3.85 -4.60 -12.83
CA ASN A 49 -4.54 -4.78 -11.54
C ASN A 49 -3.54 -4.92 -10.38
N SER A 50 -2.38 -5.49 -10.67
CA SER A 50 -1.31 -5.73 -9.70
C SER A 50 -0.69 -4.44 -9.14
N VAL A 51 -0.92 -3.26 -9.71
CA VAL A 51 -0.40 -1.98 -9.19
C VAL A 51 -1.48 -1.08 -8.59
N LYS A 52 -2.71 -1.58 -8.48
CA LYS A 52 -3.86 -0.83 -7.99
C LYS A 52 -4.01 -0.98 -6.49
N TRP A 53 -4.10 0.16 -5.82
CA TRP A 53 -4.32 0.29 -4.39
C TRP A 53 -5.54 1.18 -4.13
N THR A 54 -6.23 0.97 -3.01
CA THR A 54 -7.27 1.87 -2.51
C THR A 54 -6.92 2.38 -1.13
N GLU A 55 -7.57 3.47 -0.69
CA GLU A 55 -7.36 4.03 0.65
C GLU A 55 -8.65 4.12 1.46
N VAL A 56 -8.58 3.70 2.73
CA VAL A 56 -9.60 3.99 3.74
C VAL A 56 -9.02 4.98 4.72
N ARG A 57 -9.64 6.16 4.84
CA ARG A 57 -9.16 7.21 5.74
C ARG A 57 -9.55 6.93 7.19
N SER A 58 -8.61 7.16 8.11
CA SER A 58 -8.81 7.05 9.55
C SER A 58 -8.02 8.14 10.27
N THR A 59 -8.69 9.12 10.87
CA THR A 59 -8.15 10.20 11.73
C THR A 59 -6.69 10.62 11.41
N GLY A 60 -6.46 11.17 10.22
CA GLY A 60 -5.13 11.67 9.77
C GLY A 60 -4.20 10.64 9.13
N PHE A 61 -4.53 9.36 9.24
CA PHE A 61 -3.88 8.22 8.60
C PHE A 61 -4.80 7.59 7.55
N ARG A 62 -4.30 6.56 6.89
CA ARG A 62 -5.08 5.71 5.99
C ARG A 62 -4.60 4.27 6.00
N TYR A 63 -5.51 3.34 5.80
CA TYR A 63 -5.19 1.99 5.34
C TYR A 63 -5.02 2.05 3.83
N ILE A 64 -3.92 1.48 3.34
CA ILE A 64 -3.70 1.30 1.90
C ILE A 64 -3.97 -0.18 1.61
N ARG A 65 -4.86 -0.49 0.67
CA ARG A 65 -5.39 -1.85 0.46
C ARG A 65 -5.20 -2.28 -0.98
N ILE A 66 -5.10 -3.58 -1.22
CA ILE A 66 -5.10 -4.12 -2.59
C ILE A 66 -6.49 -3.86 -3.20
N ALA A 67 -6.55 -3.26 -4.39
CA ALA A 67 -7.84 -2.92 -4.99
C ALA A 67 -8.72 -4.14 -5.33
N ASP A 68 -8.10 -5.23 -5.80
CA ASP A 68 -8.81 -6.47 -6.15
C ASP A 68 -9.12 -7.35 -4.92
N THR A 69 -8.42 -7.13 -3.79
CA THR A 69 -8.56 -7.90 -2.55
C THR A 69 -8.47 -6.97 -1.34
N PRO A 70 -9.44 -6.09 -1.10
CA PRO A 70 -9.32 -5.00 -0.11
C PRO A 70 -9.35 -5.48 1.35
N SER A 71 -9.47 -6.78 1.60
CA SER A 71 -9.22 -7.39 2.91
C SER A 71 -7.73 -7.42 3.29
N LEU A 72 -6.82 -7.15 2.36
CA LEU A 72 -5.37 -7.12 2.56
C LEU A 72 -4.84 -5.68 2.53
N ASN A 73 -4.16 -5.29 3.60
CA ASN A 73 -3.59 -3.96 3.81
C ASN A 73 -2.06 -3.98 3.64
N LEU A 74 -1.52 -2.91 3.08
CA LEU A 74 -0.10 -2.59 3.12
C LEU A 74 0.36 -2.50 4.58
N THR A 75 1.36 -3.31 4.94
CA THR A 75 1.77 -3.52 6.33
C THR A 75 3.29 -3.44 6.43
N ALA A 76 3.81 -2.61 7.31
CA ALA A 76 5.23 -2.59 7.62
C ALA A 76 5.57 -3.69 8.64
N ILE A 77 6.68 -4.41 8.42
CA ILE A 77 7.19 -5.42 9.36
C ILE A 77 8.64 -5.10 9.76
N GLY A 78 8.87 -5.00 11.07
CA GLY A 78 10.20 -4.75 11.65
C GLY A 78 10.99 -6.04 11.94
N SER A 79 10.29 -7.15 12.16
CA SER A 79 10.88 -8.47 12.34
C SER A 79 9.98 -9.55 11.76
N GLU A 80 10.53 -10.75 11.54
CA GLU A 80 9.77 -11.94 11.17
C GLU A 80 8.67 -12.30 12.20
N TYR A 81 8.86 -11.83 13.44
CA TYR A 81 7.94 -12.01 14.54
C TYR A 81 6.98 -10.82 14.67
N PHE A 82 5.68 -11.11 14.66
CA PHE A 82 4.58 -10.13 14.80
C PHE A 82 4.23 -9.82 16.27
N TYR A 83 5.16 -10.03 17.20
CA TYR A 83 4.86 -10.03 18.63
C TYR A 83 4.81 -8.64 19.26
N ASP A 84 5.55 -7.66 18.73
CA ASP A 84 5.71 -6.37 19.40
C ASP A 84 4.93 -5.20 18.80
N ASP A 85 4.52 -4.33 19.71
CA ASP A 85 3.65 -3.16 19.56
C ASP A 85 4.36 -1.97 18.91
N ASP A 86 4.94 -2.15 17.72
CA ASP A 86 5.49 -1.08 16.87
C ASP A 86 6.99 -0.71 17.05
N THR A 87 7.82 -1.55 17.68
CA THR A 87 9.18 -1.11 18.13
C THR A 87 10.41 -1.63 17.37
N ASN A 88 10.28 -2.59 16.45
CA ASN A 88 11.46 -3.25 15.85
C ASN A 88 11.75 -2.84 14.40
N PHE A 89 11.47 -1.59 14.03
CA PHE A 89 11.77 -1.12 12.67
C PHE A 89 13.21 -0.64 12.53
N SER A 90 13.89 -1.14 11.52
CA SER A 90 15.23 -0.72 11.10
C SER A 90 15.28 -0.52 9.58
N ASP A 91 16.35 0.11 9.08
CA ASP A 91 16.58 0.20 7.64
C ASP A 91 16.61 -1.19 7.01
N GLY A 92 15.88 -1.36 5.91
CA GLY A 92 15.66 -2.66 5.28
C GLY A 92 14.46 -3.44 5.83
N SER A 93 13.71 -2.90 6.81
CA SER A 93 12.39 -3.41 7.18
C SER A 93 11.50 -3.56 5.96
N LYS A 94 10.78 -4.68 5.91
CA LYS A 94 10.00 -5.07 4.74
C LYS A 94 8.60 -4.49 4.80
N ILE A 95 7.99 -4.36 3.62
CA ILE A 95 6.58 -4.03 3.47
C ILE A 95 5.90 -5.23 2.84
N ILE A 96 4.88 -5.74 3.49
CA ILE A 96 4.08 -6.88 3.05
C ILE A 96 2.62 -6.47 2.87
N VAL A 97 1.78 -7.41 2.46
CA VAL A 97 0.32 -7.29 2.61
C VAL A 97 -0.20 -8.26 3.66
N LYS A 98 -1.13 -7.78 4.49
CA LYS A 98 -1.68 -8.57 5.59
C LYS A 98 -3.13 -8.22 5.87
N LYS A 99 -3.93 -9.17 6.36
CA LYS A 99 -5.25 -8.86 6.89
C LYS A 99 -5.17 -7.83 8.00
N ILE A 100 -6.29 -7.18 8.29
CA ILE A 100 -6.35 -6.19 9.36
C ILE A 100 -5.80 -6.76 10.68
N ILE A 101 -4.85 -6.07 11.27
CA ILE A 101 -4.31 -6.41 12.59
C ILE A 101 -4.93 -5.46 13.59
N VAL A 102 -5.87 -5.99 14.38
CA VAL A 102 -6.65 -5.21 15.33
C VAL A 102 -5.72 -4.56 16.37
N ASN A 103 -5.96 -3.28 16.66
CA ASN A 103 -5.23 -2.48 17.65
C ASN A 103 -3.71 -2.32 17.37
N LYS A 104 -3.25 -2.43 16.12
CA LYS A 104 -1.84 -2.21 15.74
C LYS A 104 -1.67 -1.06 14.75
N ARG A 105 -0.52 -0.36 14.80
CA ARG A 105 -0.24 0.80 13.91
C ARG A 105 0.53 0.45 12.65
N LEU A 106 0.99 -0.80 12.53
CA LEU A 106 1.77 -1.34 11.40
C LEU A 106 1.13 -1.16 10.01
N GLN A 107 -0.18 -0.86 9.97
CA GLN A 107 -0.99 -0.72 8.75
C GLN A 107 -1.50 0.71 8.50
N LEU A 108 -1.10 1.66 9.35
CA LEU A 108 -1.52 3.06 9.26
C LEU A 108 -0.46 3.89 8.53
N TRP A 109 -0.86 4.45 7.39
CA TRP A 109 0.03 5.24 6.53
C TRP A 109 -0.34 6.71 6.53
N LYS A 110 0.69 7.56 6.53
CA LYS A 110 0.55 9.01 6.32
C LYS A 110 1.14 9.36 4.97
N ILE A 111 0.31 9.85 4.04
CA ILE A 111 0.76 10.41 2.77
C ILE A 111 0.80 11.93 2.96
N VAL A 112 1.99 12.51 2.84
CA VAL A 112 2.23 13.96 2.95
C VAL A 112 2.81 14.49 1.63
N PRO A 113 2.54 15.76 1.25
CA PRO A 113 3.20 16.38 0.11
C PRO A 113 4.71 16.34 0.29
N ASN A 114 5.43 15.89 -0.75
CA ASN A 114 6.88 16.09 -0.81
C ASN A 114 7.12 17.54 -1.21
N VAL A 115 7.48 18.38 -0.22
CA VAL A 115 7.93 19.76 -0.42
C VAL A 115 9.46 19.70 -0.42
N PRO A 116 10.13 19.87 -1.57
CA PRO A 116 11.58 19.93 -1.61
C PRO A 116 12.04 21.14 -0.77
N CYS A 117 13.01 20.92 0.12
CA CYS A 117 13.71 22.00 0.82
C CYS A 117 14.53 22.84 -0.16
#